data_AF-A0A930AJ71-F1
#
_entry.id   AF-A0A930AJ71-F1
#
_cell.length_a   1.000
_cell.length_b   1.000
_cell.length_c   1.000
_cell.angle_alpha   90.00
_cell.angle_beta   90.00
_cell.angle_gamma   90.00
#
_symmetry.space_group_name_H-M   'P 1'
#
loop_
_entity.id
_entity.type
_entity.pdbx_description
1 polymer ?
#
loop_
_entity_poly.entity_id
_entity_poly.type
_entity_poly.pdbx_seq_one_letter_code
_entity_poly.pdbx_strand_id
1 'polypeptide(L)'
;MEERLIECLKIAMEFHVTDIHFHLKTYPKESLSIEMKIEQDVKQMVPKEDDIRLFRYLMYKANLDLSDIHHPQTGRFEMEIDGQPVSLRFALVSSYHNTSGVLRILNQHSPLHIEDLTVDYDTSIWLRNITKHTSGLFIFSGPTGSGKTTTLYTILNETKGKKIFTLEDPVEVYHEN
;
A
#
# COMPACT_ATOMS: atom_id res chain seq x y z
N MET A 1 -17.06 13.18 -3.78
CA MET A 1 -16.46 11.91 -3.30
C MET A 1 -15.09 11.69 -3.90
N GLU A 2 -14.98 11.55 -5.23
CA GLU A 2 -13.69 11.33 -5.90
C GLU A 2 -12.69 12.48 -5.71
N GLU A 3 -13.13 13.74 -5.85
CA GLU A 3 -12.28 14.91 -5.56
C GLU A 3 -11.73 14.91 -4.13
N ARG A 4 -12.54 14.50 -3.16
CA ARG A 4 -12.14 14.38 -1.75
C ARG A 4 -11.13 13.25 -1.55
N LEU A 5 -11.30 12.12 -2.24
CA LEU A 5 -10.31 11.04 -2.25
C LEU A 5 -8.97 11.52 -2.82
N ILE A 6 -9.01 12.23 -3.96
CA ILE A 6 -7.81 12.80 -4.59
C ILE A 6 -7.12 13.78 -3.62
N GLU A 7 -7.86 14.65 -2.94
CA GLU A 7 -7.31 15.54 -1.90
C GLU A 7 -6.61 14.76 -0.78
N CYS A 8 -7.25 13.71 -0.23
CA CYS A 8 -6.65 12.85 0.79
C CYS A 8 -5.35 12.19 0.28
N LEU A 9 -5.37 11.69 -0.95
CA LEU A 9 -4.22 10.98 -1.53
C LEU A 9 -3.07 11.92 -1.89
N LYS A 10 -3.36 13.14 -2.38
CA LYS A 10 -2.32 14.16 -2.63
C LYS A 10 -1.58 14.51 -1.34
N ILE A 11 -2.31 14.74 -0.25
CA ILE A 11 -1.70 15.00 1.07
C ILE A 11 -0.89 13.79 1.51
N ALA A 12 -1.45 12.58 1.42
CA ALA A 12 -0.75 11.36 1.82
C ALA A 12 0.55 11.16 1.03
N MET A 13 0.54 11.39 -0.30
CA MET A 13 1.72 11.28 -1.15
C MET A 13 2.76 12.36 -0.86
N GLU A 14 2.33 13.61 -0.65
CA GLU A 14 3.21 14.73 -0.27
C GLU A 14 3.98 14.44 1.03
N PHE A 15 3.32 13.81 2.00
CA PHE A 15 3.92 13.46 3.29
C PHE A 15 4.40 12.01 3.38
N HIS A 16 4.46 11.28 2.27
CA HIS A 16 4.87 9.86 2.22
C HIS A 16 4.13 8.94 3.21
N VAL A 17 2.86 9.22 3.46
CA VAL A 17 1.96 8.42 4.30
C VAL A 17 1.60 7.13 3.56
N THR A 18 1.74 5.99 4.24
CA THR A 18 1.39 4.67 3.67
C THR A 18 -0.06 4.26 3.91
N ASP A 19 -0.66 4.75 4.99
CA ASP A 19 -1.98 4.33 5.45
C ASP A 19 -2.84 5.55 5.83
N ILE A 20 -4.04 5.62 5.26
CA ILE A 20 -5.08 6.60 5.62
C ILE A 20 -6.16 5.85 6.41
N HIS A 21 -6.41 6.31 7.63
CA HIS A 21 -7.36 5.70 8.56
C HIS A 21 -8.71 6.42 8.51
N PHE A 22 -9.78 5.65 8.55
CA PHE A 22 -11.16 6.12 8.50
C PHE A 22 -11.92 5.56 9.70
N HIS A 23 -12.52 6.41 10.52
CA HIS A 23 -13.31 5.98 11.67
C HIS A 23 -14.75 6.46 11.51
N LEU A 24 -15.62 5.53 11.10
CA LEU A 24 -17.05 5.77 10.94
C LEU A 24 -17.75 5.43 12.26
N LYS A 25 -18.40 6.42 12.87
CA LYS A 25 -19.31 6.22 14.00
C LYS A 25 -20.74 6.25 13.49
N THR A 26 -21.57 5.30 13.88
CA THR A 26 -22.98 5.22 13.44
C THR A 26 -23.99 5.67 14.50
N TYR A 27 -23.55 5.88 15.75
CA TYR A 27 -24.37 6.32 16.87
C TYR A 27 -23.67 7.42 17.69
N PRO A 28 -24.39 8.46 18.18
CA PRO A 28 -25.83 8.73 17.99
C PRO A 28 -26.18 9.30 16.62
N LYS A 29 -25.20 9.82 15.87
CA LYS A 29 -25.35 10.29 14.49
C LYS A 29 -24.15 9.85 13.68
N GLU A 30 -24.36 9.56 12.40
CA GLU A 30 -23.24 9.20 11.51
C GLU A 30 -22.21 10.33 11.45
N SER A 31 -20.94 9.96 11.66
CA SER A 31 -19.79 10.86 11.49
C SER A 31 -18.57 10.06 11.09
N LEU A 32 -17.72 10.66 10.26
CA LEU A 32 -16.46 10.07 9.82
C LEU A 32 -15.30 10.96 10.27
N SER A 33 -14.29 10.39 10.92
CA SER A 33 -12.96 11.00 11.01
C SER A 33 -12.00 10.34 10.03
N ILE A 34 -11.12 11.15 9.44
CA ILE A 34 -10.04 10.70 8.56
C ILE A 34 -8.73 11.11 9.21
N GLU A 35 -7.84 10.16 9.42
CA GLU A 35 -6.59 10.33 10.16
C GLU A 35 -5.42 9.75 9.38
N MET A 36 -4.27 10.42 9.46
CA MET A 36 -3.02 9.99 8.83
C MET A 36 -1.89 10.14 9.84
N LYS A 37 -0.98 9.17 9.87
CA LYS A 37 0.27 9.34 10.61
C LYS A 37 1.27 10.08 9.74
N ILE A 38 1.54 11.33 10.08
CA ILE A 38 2.52 12.17 9.39
C ILE A 38 3.68 12.38 10.36
N GLU A 39 4.86 11.88 9.98
CA GLU A 39 6.04 11.82 10.85
C GLU A 39 5.78 11.00 12.13
N GLN A 40 5.71 11.65 13.29
CA GLN A 40 5.43 11.02 14.58
C GLN A 40 4.03 11.33 15.12
N ASP A 41 3.28 12.22 14.47
CA ASP A 41 1.99 12.69 14.92
C ASP A 41 0.84 12.12 14.09
N VAL A 42 -0.28 11.86 14.75
CA VAL A 42 -1.55 11.55 14.08
C VAL A 42 -2.23 12.87 13.74
N LYS A 43 -2.39 13.15 12.45
CA LYS A 43 -3.09 14.34 11.96
C LYS A 43 -4.49 13.94 11.50
N GLN A 44 -5.49 14.60 12.06
CA GLN A 44 -6.88 14.49 11.64
C GLN A 44 -7.17 15.50 10.53
N MET A 45 -7.80 15.04 9.44
CA MET A 45 -8.26 15.93 8.38
C MET A 45 -9.47 16.75 8.82
N VAL A 46 -9.57 17.98 8.28
CA VAL A 46 -10.76 18.83 8.48
C VAL A 46 -12.00 18.09 7.95
N PRO A 47 -13.02 17.83 8.78
CA PRO A 47 -14.22 17.11 8.35
C PRO A 47 -14.97 17.87 7.25
N LYS A 48 -15.46 17.15 6.25
CA LYS A 48 -16.35 17.66 5.20
C LYS A 48 -17.67 16.88 5.18
N GLU A 49 -18.76 17.52 4.77
CA GLU A 49 -20.10 16.90 4.76
C GLU A 49 -20.17 15.61 3.93
N ASP A 50 -19.39 15.53 2.86
CA ASP A 50 -19.35 14.37 1.95
C ASP A 50 -18.42 13.23 2.42
N ASP A 51 -17.76 13.33 3.58
CA ASP A 51 -16.78 12.33 4.04
C ASP A 51 -17.43 10.95 4.23
N ILE A 52 -18.66 10.88 4.76
CA ILE A 52 -19.41 9.60 4.86
C ILE A 52 -19.64 8.98 3.48
N ARG A 53 -19.90 9.80 2.47
CA ARG A 53 -20.06 9.32 1.09
C ARG A 53 -18.74 8.82 0.52
N LEU A 54 -17.61 9.47 0.84
CA LEU A 54 -16.28 8.96 0.50
C LEU A 54 -16.05 7.55 1.06
N PHE A 55 -16.41 7.29 2.32
CA PHE A 55 -16.24 5.95 2.92
C PHE A 55 -16.97 4.86 2.12
N ARG A 56 -18.23 5.11 1.75
CA ARG A 56 -19.03 4.18 0.93
C ARG A 56 -18.48 4.05 -0.49
N TYR A 57 -17.95 5.14 -1.05
CA TYR A 57 -17.27 5.13 -2.35
C TYR A 57 -16.01 4.24 -2.33
N LEU A 58 -15.23 4.26 -1.26
CA LEU A 58 -14.06 3.38 -1.09
C LEU A 58 -14.47 1.91 -1.05
N MET A 59 -15.55 1.57 -0.34
CA MET A 59 -16.10 0.22 -0.32
C MET A 59 -16.50 -0.24 -1.73
N TYR A 60 -17.20 0.62 -2.48
CA TYR A 60 -17.58 0.34 -3.87
C TYR A 60 -16.36 0.14 -4.77
N LYS A 61 -15.39 1.05 -4.72
CA LYS A 61 -14.17 0.98 -5.54
C LYS A 61 -13.36 -0.30 -5.26
N ALA A 62 -13.26 -0.70 -4.00
CA ALA A 62 -12.58 -1.91 -3.59
C ALA A 62 -13.42 -3.20 -3.79
N ASN A 63 -14.59 -3.11 -4.43
CA ASN A 63 -15.48 -4.25 -4.66
C ASN A 63 -15.86 -4.99 -3.38
N LEU A 64 -16.11 -4.25 -2.29
CA LEU A 64 -16.58 -4.78 -1.01
C LEU A 64 -18.11 -4.93 -1.03
N ASP A 65 -18.62 -5.91 -0.28
CA ASP A 65 -20.05 -6.10 -0.11
C ASP A 65 -20.61 -4.99 0.78
N LEU A 66 -21.42 -4.11 0.18
CA LEU A 66 -22.09 -2.98 0.85
C LEU A 66 -23.26 -3.43 1.74
N SER A 67 -23.78 -4.65 1.53
CA SER A 67 -24.91 -5.20 2.28
C SER A 67 -24.47 -5.91 3.56
N ASP A 68 -23.21 -6.36 3.64
CA ASP A 68 -22.65 -7.03 4.81
C ASP A 68 -21.41 -6.31 5.37
N ILE A 69 -21.63 -5.22 6.09
CA ILE A 69 -20.54 -4.49 6.75
C ILE A 69 -20.05 -5.15 8.03
N HIS A 70 -20.66 -6.24 8.51
CA HIS A 70 -20.39 -6.79 9.84
C HIS A 70 -19.17 -7.69 9.88
N HIS A 71 -18.76 -8.24 8.74
CA HIS A 71 -17.54 -9.04 8.62
C HIS A 71 -16.35 -8.19 8.17
N PRO A 72 -15.11 -8.53 8.60
CA PRO A 72 -13.91 -7.94 8.01
C PRO A 72 -13.84 -8.19 6.51
N GLN A 73 -13.59 -7.14 5.74
CA GLN A 73 -13.44 -7.23 4.29
C GLN A 73 -12.19 -6.49 3.81
N THR A 74 -11.65 -6.90 2.66
CA THR A 74 -10.50 -6.24 2.03
C THR A 74 -10.62 -6.37 0.53
N GLY A 75 -10.27 -5.29 -0.17
CA GLY A 75 -10.30 -5.22 -1.62
C GLY A 75 -9.23 -4.27 -2.14
N ARG A 76 -8.99 -4.34 -3.45
CA ARG A 76 -7.98 -3.55 -4.15
C ARG A 76 -8.60 -2.82 -5.33
N PHE A 77 -8.06 -1.67 -5.65
CA PHE A 77 -8.39 -0.93 -6.85
C PHE A 77 -7.23 -0.03 -7.25
N GLU A 78 -7.25 0.43 -8.50
CA GLU A 78 -6.26 1.36 -9.02
C GLU A 78 -6.96 2.68 -9.38
N MET A 79 -6.22 3.77 -9.28
CA MET A 79 -6.63 5.08 -9.75
C MET A 79 -5.46 5.86 -10.28
N GLU A 80 -5.72 6.82 -11.15
CA GLU A 80 -4.70 7.72 -11.67
C GLU A 80 -4.73 9.05 -10.89
N ILE A 81 -3.57 9.50 -10.43
CA ILE A 81 -3.40 10.80 -9.76
C ILE A 81 -2.28 11.55 -10.46
N ASP A 82 -2.61 12.71 -11.03
CA ASP A 82 -1.66 13.55 -11.76
C ASP A 82 -0.84 12.76 -12.81
N GLY A 83 -1.49 11.82 -13.51
CA GLY A 83 -0.87 10.97 -14.53
C GLY A 83 -0.07 9.77 -14.01
N GLN A 84 -0.05 9.53 -12.69
CA GLN A 84 0.62 8.39 -12.08
C GLN A 84 -0.41 7.34 -11.62
N PRO A 85 -0.26 6.06 -12.00
CA PRO A 85 -1.09 5.00 -11.46
C PRO A 85 -0.77 4.79 -9.97
N VAL A 86 -1.81 4.72 -9.15
CA VAL A 86 -1.72 4.48 -7.72
C VAL A 86 -2.55 3.25 -7.39
N SER A 87 -1.87 2.21 -6.91
CA SER A 87 -2.53 0.99 -6.43
C SER A 87 -2.94 1.16 -4.97
N LEU A 88 -4.19 0.83 -4.67
CA LEU A 88 -4.80 1.06 -3.38
C LEU A 88 -5.41 -0.23 -2.84
N ARG A 89 -5.27 -0.44 -1.53
CA ARG A 89 -5.97 -1.51 -0.81
C ARG A 89 -6.83 -0.91 0.28
N PHE A 90 -8.13 -1.18 0.24
CA PHE A 90 -9.06 -0.77 1.27
C PHE A 90 -9.49 -1.98 2.11
N ALA A 91 -9.33 -1.88 3.41
CA ALA A 91 -9.77 -2.89 4.38
C ALA A 91 -10.75 -2.27 5.36
N LEU A 92 -11.79 -3.02 5.75
CA LEU A 92 -12.79 -2.60 6.71
C LEU A 92 -12.91 -3.64 7.83
N VAL A 93 -13.12 -3.17 9.07
CA VAL A 93 -13.52 -3.98 10.21
C VAL A 93 -14.60 -3.22 10.97
N SER A 94 -15.72 -3.88 11.28
CA SER A 94 -16.82 -3.29 12.02
C SER A 94 -16.94 -3.81 13.44
N SER A 95 -17.39 -2.93 14.32
CA SER A 95 -17.89 -3.19 15.67
C SER A 95 -19.30 -2.58 15.78
N TYR A 96 -19.98 -2.78 16.91
CA TYR A 96 -21.41 -2.45 17.05
C TYR A 96 -21.81 -1.02 16.61
N HIS A 97 -21.01 -0.01 16.97
CA HIS A 97 -21.28 1.41 16.62
C HIS A 97 -20.13 2.09 15.88
N ASN A 98 -19.05 1.36 15.60
CA ASN A 98 -17.87 1.92 14.95
C ASN A 98 -17.39 0.98 13.84
N THR A 99 -17.12 1.53 12.68
CA THR A 99 -16.44 0.84 11.59
C THR A 99 -15.11 1.53 11.35
N SER A 100 -14.04 0.75 11.32
CA SER A 100 -12.69 1.20 10.99
C SER A 100 -12.38 0.80 9.56
N GLY A 101 -11.98 1.76 8.73
CA GLY A 101 -11.45 1.54 7.40
C GLY A 101 -9.98 1.94 7.33
N VAL A 102 -9.19 1.23 6.54
CA VAL A 102 -7.81 1.61 6.23
C VAL A 102 -7.62 1.57 4.73
N LEU A 103 -7.29 2.72 4.13
CA LEU A 103 -6.83 2.81 2.75
C LEU A 103 -5.30 2.82 2.76
N ARG A 104 -4.72 1.72 2.33
CA ARG A 104 -3.28 1.60 2.14
C ARG A 104 -2.91 2.01 0.73
N ILE A 105 -1.98 2.94 0.62
CA ILE A 105 -1.30 3.28 -0.62
C ILE A 105 -0.22 2.24 -0.83
N LEU A 106 -0.40 1.41 -1.86
CA LEU A 106 0.60 0.43 -2.23
C LEU A 106 1.60 1.16 -3.13
N ASN A 107 2.81 1.36 -2.60
CA ASN A 107 3.88 1.94 -3.38
C ASN A 107 4.20 1.01 -4.57
N GLN A 108 3.87 1.48 -5.77
CA GLN A 108 4.58 1.06 -6.97
C GLN A 108 5.92 1.79 -6.92
N HIS A 109 6.86 1.30 -6.12
CA HIS A 109 8.22 1.84 -6.15
C HIS A 109 8.73 1.74 -7.59
N SER A 110 9.30 2.83 -8.10
CA SER A 110 10.14 2.75 -9.29
C SER A 110 11.15 1.62 -9.09
N PRO A 111 11.42 0.79 -10.11
CA PRO A 111 12.38 -0.29 -9.97
C PRO A 111 13.71 0.28 -9.46
N LEU A 112 14.11 -0.17 -8.27
CA LEU A 112 15.38 0.21 -7.68
C LEU A 112 16.51 -0.55 -8.37
N HIS A 113 17.70 0.04 -8.36
CA HIS A 113 18.95 -0.64 -8.65
C HIS A 113 19.58 -1.15 -7.36
N ILE A 114 20.47 -2.13 -7.47
CA ILE A 114 21.18 -2.68 -6.30
C ILE A 114 21.93 -1.58 -5.55
N GLU A 115 22.47 -0.58 -6.25
CA GLU A 115 23.15 0.58 -5.68
C GLU A 115 22.23 1.48 -4.82
N ASP A 116 20.92 1.45 -5.03
CA ASP A 116 19.96 2.22 -4.23
C ASP A 116 19.63 1.53 -2.88
N LEU A 117 19.94 0.23 -2.76
CA LEU A 117 19.63 -0.55 -1.55
C LEU A 117 20.60 -0.27 -0.39
N THR A 118 21.83 0.14 -0.70
CA THR A 118 22.88 0.36 0.30
C THR A 118 23.99 1.27 -0.23
N VAL A 119 24.52 2.10 0.66
CA VAL A 119 25.71 2.93 0.39
C VAL A 119 27.02 2.15 0.49
N ASP A 120 26.97 0.93 1.05
CA ASP A 120 28.15 0.07 1.18
C ASP A 120 28.45 -0.68 -0.12
N TYR A 121 29.57 -0.33 -0.73
CA TYR A 121 29.96 -0.84 -2.04
C TYR A 121 30.17 -2.37 -2.06
N ASP A 122 30.76 -2.93 -1.00
CA ASP A 122 31.02 -4.37 -0.91
C ASP A 122 29.70 -5.16 -0.82
N THR A 123 28.74 -4.66 -0.06
CA THR A 123 27.38 -5.23 0.00
C THR A 123 26.68 -5.16 -1.35
N SER A 124 26.77 -4.04 -2.07
CA SER A 124 26.20 -3.91 -3.42
C SER A 124 26.81 -4.92 -4.40
N ILE A 125 28.14 -5.14 -4.36
CA ILE A 125 28.80 -6.18 -5.15
C ILE A 125 28.29 -7.57 -4.78
N TRP A 126 28.17 -7.85 -3.47
CA TRP A 126 27.69 -9.14 -2.98
C TRP A 126 26.27 -9.43 -3.47
N LEU A 127 25.36 -8.45 -3.34
CA LEU A 127 23.98 -8.54 -3.85
C LEU A 127 23.97 -8.76 -5.37
N ARG A 128 24.79 -8.05 -6.13
CA ARG A 128 24.88 -8.24 -7.59
C ARG A 128 25.41 -9.62 -7.96
N ASN A 129 26.30 -10.20 -7.16
CA ASN A 129 26.80 -11.54 -7.43
C ASN A 129 25.72 -12.63 -7.25
N ILE A 130 24.68 -12.39 -6.44
CA ILE A 130 23.50 -13.28 -6.32
C ILE A 130 22.90 -13.56 -7.71
N THR A 131 22.76 -12.52 -8.55
CA THR A 131 22.19 -12.63 -9.91
C THR A 131 22.96 -13.59 -10.82
N LYS A 132 24.26 -13.83 -10.55
CA LYS A 132 25.17 -14.64 -11.37
C LYS A 132 25.17 -16.12 -11.00
N HIS A 133 24.71 -16.49 -9.80
CA HIS A 133 24.68 -17.89 -9.38
C HIS A 133 23.68 -18.71 -10.22
N THR A 134 24.07 -19.90 -10.64
CA THR A 134 23.19 -20.81 -11.42
C THR A 134 22.24 -21.61 -10.54
N SER A 135 22.62 -21.87 -9.29
CA SER A 135 21.80 -22.50 -8.26
C SER A 135 22.23 -22.05 -6.87
N GLY A 136 21.32 -22.15 -5.90
CA GLY A 136 21.56 -21.77 -4.51
C GLY A 136 20.26 -21.41 -3.79
N LEU A 137 20.35 -21.25 -2.47
CA LEU A 137 19.25 -20.75 -1.64
C LEU A 137 19.71 -19.45 -0.95
N PHE A 138 18.97 -18.37 -1.20
CA PHE A 138 19.16 -17.09 -0.54
C PHE A 138 17.93 -16.83 0.33
N ILE A 139 18.15 -16.53 1.62
CA ILE A 139 17.08 -16.31 2.59
C ILE A 139 17.16 -14.87 3.07
N PHE A 140 16.08 -14.12 2.88
CA PHE A 140 15.92 -12.76 3.39
C PHE A 140 15.05 -12.81 4.65
N SER A 141 15.60 -12.37 5.79
CA SER A 141 14.92 -12.41 7.09
C SER A 141 14.96 -11.04 7.76
N GLY A 142 13.92 -10.74 8.54
CA GLY A 142 13.72 -9.46 9.21
C GLY A 142 12.24 -9.18 9.50
N PRO A 143 11.91 -8.21 10.36
CA PRO A 143 10.52 -7.86 10.70
C PRO A 143 9.74 -7.28 9.51
N THR A 144 8.42 -7.19 9.61
CA THR A 144 7.59 -6.52 8.61
C THR A 144 8.07 -5.08 8.37
N GLY A 145 8.13 -4.65 7.11
CA GLY A 145 8.59 -3.31 6.74
C GLY A 145 10.12 -3.14 6.65
N SER A 146 10.91 -4.20 6.87
CA SER A 146 12.39 -4.14 6.79
C SER A 146 12.97 -4.12 5.37
N GLY A 147 12.15 -3.95 4.33
CA GLY A 147 12.61 -3.90 2.93
C GLY A 147 12.90 -5.25 2.25
N LYS A 148 12.57 -6.41 2.85
CA LYS A 148 12.86 -7.74 2.27
C LYS A 148 12.33 -7.92 0.85
N THR A 149 11.03 -7.62 0.64
CA THR A 149 10.39 -7.77 -0.66
C THR A 149 11.05 -6.84 -1.67
N THR A 150 11.26 -5.57 -1.29
CA THR A 150 11.97 -4.58 -2.10
C THR A 150 13.37 -5.05 -2.51
N THR A 151 14.17 -5.56 -1.59
CA THR A 151 15.51 -6.11 -1.88
C THR A 151 15.44 -7.30 -2.84
N LEU A 152 14.55 -8.25 -2.58
CA LEU A 152 14.36 -9.43 -3.44
C LEU A 152 14.00 -9.01 -4.87
N TYR A 153 13.01 -8.14 -5.03
CA TYR A 153 12.56 -7.67 -6.34
C TYR A 153 13.64 -6.89 -7.08
N THR A 154 14.42 -6.07 -6.38
CA THR A 154 15.56 -5.35 -6.97
C THR A 154 16.58 -6.31 -7.57
N ILE A 155 16.94 -7.37 -6.84
CA ILE A 155 17.87 -8.41 -7.32
C ILE A 155 17.28 -9.18 -8.52
N LEU A 156 16.00 -9.54 -8.46
CA LEU A 156 15.31 -10.25 -9.54
C LEU A 156 15.25 -9.38 -10.82
N ASN A 157 14.99 -8.08 -10.68
CA ASN A 157 14.93 -7.14 -11.80
C ASN A 157 16.30 -6.97 -12.52
N GLU A 158 17.42 -7.09 -11.79
CA GLU A 158 18.76 -7.10 -12.39
C GLU A 158 19.16 -8.47 -12.97
N THR A 159 18.40 -9.53 -12.69
CA THR A 159 18.73 -10.89 -13.14
C THR A 159 18.32 -11.09 -14.60
N LYS A 160 19.30 -11.14 -15.50
CA LYS A 160 19.09 -11.29 -16.96
C LYS A 160 19.30 -12.72 -17.45
N GLY A 161 18.61 -13.09 -18.53
CA GLY A 161 18.83 -14.35 -19.25
C GLY A 161 18.35 -15.61 -18.52
N LYS A 162 17.49 -15.47 -17.51
CA LYS A 162 16.91 -16.57 -16.74
C LYS A 162 15.39 -16.51 -16.79
N LYS A 163 14.74 -17.67 -16.77
CA LYS A 163 13.29 -17.76 -16.58
C LYS A 163 13.00 -17.75 -15.08
N ILE A 164 12.26 -16.74 -14.61
CA ILE A 164 11.94 -16.52 -13.20
C ILE A 164 10.49 -16.92 -12.95
N PHE A 165 10.24 -17.61 -11.84
CA PHE A 165 8.91 -17.94 -11.35
C PHE A 165 8.81 -17.47 -9.91
N THR A 166 7.74 -16.77 -9.55
CA THR A 166 7.46 -16.35 -8.18
C THR A 166 6.18 -17.00 -7.66
N LEU A 167 6.13 -17.22 -6.35
CA LEU A 167 4.94 -17.62 -5.63
C LEU A 167 4.77 -16.66 -4.47
N GLU A 168 3.70 -15.88 -4.50
CA GLU A 168 3.45 -14.79 -3.56
C GLU A 168 2.01 -14.82 -3.07
N ASP A 169 1.81 -14.37 -1.84
CA ASP A 169 0.50 -14.26 -1.22
C ASP A 169 0.41 -12.95 -0.42
N PRO A 170 -0.14 -11.87 -0.99
CA PRO A 170 -0.52 -11.66 -2.39
C PRO A 170 0.66 -11.15 -3.26
N VAL A 171 0.50 -11.16 -4.59
CA VAL A 171 1.46 -10.51 -5.51
C VAL A 171 1.56 -9.01 -5.17
N GLU A 172 2.80 -8.53 -5.01
CA GLU A 172 3.10 -7.13 -4.67
C GLU A 172 3.52 -6.29 -5.87
N VAL A 173 4.31 -6.84 -6.81
CA VAL A 173 4.81 -6.12 -7.99
C VAL A 173 4.49 -6.91 -9.26
N TYR A 174 3.91 -6.22 -10.25
CA TYR A 174 3.71 -6.79 -11.58
C TYR A 174 4.90 -6.43 -12.47
N HIS A 175 5.56 -7.44 -13.02
CA HIS A 175 6.56 -7.28 -14.07
C HIS A 175 5.96 -7.73 -15.39
N GLU A 176 5.81 -6.81 -16.34
CA GLU A 176 5.61 -7.17 -17.73
C GLU A 176 6.94 -7.70 -18.27
N ASN A 177 6.98 -9.00 -18.60
CA ASN A 177 8.13 -9.62 -19.26
C ASN A 177 8.30 -9.09 -20.69
#